data_AF-A0A177NS71-F1
#
_entry.id   AF-A0A177NS71-F1
#
_cell.length_a   1.000
_cell.length_b   1.000
_cell.length_c   1.000
_cell.angle_alpha   90.00
_cell.angle_beta   90.00
_cell.angle_gamma   90.00
#
_symmetry.space_group_name_H-M   'P 1'
#
loop_
_entity.id
_entity.type
_entity.pdbx_description
1 polymer ?
#
loop_
_entity_poly.entity_id
_entity_poly.type
_entity_poly.pdbx_seq_one_letter_code
_entity_poly.pdbx_strand_id
1 'polypeptide(L)'
;MFNIQGVGLHLTNYRAYDPDTGRWVSRDPIEENGGINLYTYVLNNPLRYIDPLGLESTVYVWQPVGWGGSSFGHVSADINGTTYSYGPSGMTILPTSDYLSKNSFRDGTGVTLNINSQQEKSLQACLSKPQGDYSALTNNCGTPVQSCLKDQGIDTGNQTLPVSLGNKLLDMGIVNGVHNSPATTPANGSSAPWAR
;
A
#
# COMPACT_ATOMS: atom_id res chain seq x y z
N MET A 1 1.73 14.91 13.70
CA MET A 1 0.92 14.47 14.86
C MET A 1 1.20 15.41 16.02
N PHE A 2 0.17 16.10 16.52
CA PHE A 2 0.31 17.07 17.63
C PHE A 2 -0.22 16.45 18.91
N ASN A 3 0.53 16.53 20.01
CA ASN A 3 0.06 16.11 21.33
C ASN A 3 -0.68 17.30 21.97
N ILE A 4 -1.93 17.10 22.38
CA ILE A 4 -2.63 18.10 23.19
C ILE A 4 -2.37 17.78 24.66
N GLN A 5 -1.50 18.58 25.29
CA GLN A 5 -1.26 18.48 26.72
C GLN A 5 -2.56 18.70 27.50
N GLY A 6 -2.98 17.68 28.25
CA GLY A 6 -4.17 17.71 29.12
C GLY A 6 -5.28 16.72 28.73
N VAL A 7 -5.28 16.19 27.50
CA VAL A 7 -6.33 15.27 27.02
C VAL A 7 -5.78 13.86 26.74
N GLY A 8 -4.46 13.68 26.71
CA GLY A 8 -3.82 12.39 26.42
C GLY A 8 -3.91 11.96 24.96
N LEU A 9 -4.62 12.72 24.10
CA LEU A 9 -4.81 12.38 22.69
C LEU A 9 -3.73 12.98 21.80
N HIS A 10 -3.41 12.25 20.75
CA HIS A 10 -2.59 12.70 19.66
C HIS A 10 -3.44 13.01 18.43
N LEU A 11 -3.40 14.25 17.95
CA LEU A 11 -4.16 14.66 16.79
C LEU A 11 -3.40 14.40 15.49
N THR A 12 -4.10 13.77 14.55
CA THR A 12 -3.77 13.78 13.12
C THR A 12 -4.80 14.63 12.36
N ASN A 13 -4.60 14.82 11.06
CA ASN A 13 -5.47 15.68 10.25
C ASN A 13 -6.91 15.14 10.15
N TYR A 14 -7.07 13.81 10.15
CA TYR A 14 -8.37 13.18 9.93
C TYR A 14 -8.91 12.43 11.13
N ARG A 15 -8.04 12.02 12.08
CA ARG A 15 -8.46 11.27 13.27
C ARG A 15 -7.67 11.66 14.52
N ALA A 16 -8.32 11.61 15.68
CA ALA A 16 -7.65 11.67 16.97
C ALA A 16 -7.26 10.27 17.40
N TYR A 17 -5.98 10.07 17.74
CA TYR A 17 -5.44 8.82 18.27
C TYR A 17 -5.37 8.88 19.79
N ASP A 18 -5.84 7.82 20.42
CA ASP A 18 -5.69 7.58 21.85
C ASP A 18 -4.55 6.57 22.09
N PRO A 19 -3.42 7.01 22.67
CA PRO A 19 -2.28 6.16 22.96
C PRO A 19 -2.53 5.19 24.11
N ASP A 20 -3.46 5.48 25.03
CA ASP A 20 -3.75 4.61 26.18
C ASP A 20 -4.49 3.35 25.72
N THR A 21 -5.37 3.50 24.72
CA THR A 21 -6.12 2.39 24.12
C THR A 21 -5.48 1.84 22.85
N GLY A 22 -4.54 2.56 22.25
CA GLY A 22 -3.90 2.20 21.00
C GLY A 22 -4.84 2.26 19.79
N ARG A 23 -5.83 3.16 19.80
CA ARG A 23 -6.89 3.21 18.78
C ARG A 23 -7.19 4.62 18.29
N TRP A 24 -7.85 4.68 17.13
CA TRP A 24 -8.55 5.90 16.73
C TRP A 24 -9.77 6.12 17.61
N VAL A 25 -10.01 7.38 18.00
CA VAL A 25 -11.16 7.79 18.82
C VAL A 25 -12.44 7.87 17.97
N SER A 26 -12.30 8.15 16.67
CA SER A 26 -13.39 8.21 15.70
C SER A 26 -13.35 7.03 14.73
N ARG A 27 -14.51 6.65 14.18
CA ARG A 27 -14.57 5.71 13.05
C ARG A 27 -13.71 6.22 11.91
N ASP A 28 -13.15 5.29 11.15
CA ASP A 28 -12.50 5.59 9.88
C ASP A 28 -13.43 6.40 8.96
N PRO A 29 -13.02 7.59 8.49
CA PRO A 29 -13.81 8.40 7.56
C PRO A 29 -14.13 7.70 6.23
N ILE A 30 -13.38 6.64 5.88
CA ILE A 30 -13.67 5.83 4.70
C ILE A 30 -14.53 4.59 5.02
N GLU A 31 -14.98 4.44 6.27
CA GLU A 31 -15.91 3.40 6.73
C GLU A 31 -15.40 1.96 6.48
N GLU A 32 -16.28 0.99 6.26
CA GLU A 32 -15.94 -0.44 6.09
C GLU A 32 -15.05 -0.72 4.87
N ASN A 33 -14.85 0.26 4.00
CA ASN A 33 -13.88 0.17 2.91
C ASN A 33 -12.43 0.13 3.43
N GLY A 34 -12.14 0.58 4.66
CA GLY A 34 -10.84 0.47 5.34
C GLY A 34 -10.67 -0.82 6.15
N GLY A 35 -11.55 -1.80 5.95
CA GLY A 35 -11.57 -3.05 6.70
C GLY A 35 -12.61 -3.08 7.82
N ILE A 36 -12.74 -4.25 8.46
CA ILE A 36 -13.85 -4.53 9.40
C ILE A 36 -13.70 -3.73 10.71
N ASN A 37 -12.48 -3.40 11.13
CA ASN A 37 -12.22 -2.70 12.38
C ASN A 37 -11.85 -1.23 12.14
N LEU A 38 -12.88 -0.40 12.21
CA LEU A 38 -12.88 1.04 11.89
C LEU A 38 -12.13 1.93 12.88
N TYR A 39 -11.56 1.35 13.94
CA TYR A 39 -10.86 2.08 15.00
C TYR A 39 -9.40 1.64 15.12
N THR A 40 -8.93 0.76 14.24
CA THR A 40 -7.58 0.21 14.30
C THR A 40 -6.54 1.26 13.98
N TYR A 41 -5.57 1.46 14.88
CA TYR A 41 -4.36 2.20 14.56
C TYR A 41 -3.33 1.25 13.94
N VAL A 42 -2.89 1.56 12.71
CA VAL A 42 -1.73 0.94 12.03
C VAL A 42 -1.67 -0.60 12.11
N LEU A 43 -2.78 -1.27 11.81
CA LEU A 43 -2.90 -2.74 11.84
C LEU A 43 -2.50 -3.39 13.18
N ASN A 44 -2.65 -2.67 14.30
CA ASN A 44 -2.17 -3.06 15.63
C ASN A 44 -0.65 -3.32 15.71
N ASN A 45 0.14 -2.71 14.82
CA ASN A 45 1.60 -2.80 14.85
C ASN A 45 2.26 -1.40 14.89
N PRO A 46 2.01 -0.61 15.96
CA PRO A 46 2.54 0.75 16.11
C PRO A 46 4.04 0.83 16.35
N LEU A 47 4.69 -0.32 16.61
CA LEU A 47 6.15 -0.41 16.68
C LEU A 47 6.79 -0.37 15.28
N ARG A 48 6.04 -0.77 14.25
CA ARG A 48 6.53 -0.84 12.86
C ARG A 48 5.96 0.26 11.98
N TYR A 49 4.79 0.77 12.32
CA TYR A 49 3.99 1.65 11.46
C TYR A 49 3.53 2.90 12.22
N ILE A 50 3.37 3.99 11.49
CA ILE A 50 2.84 5.26 11.98
C ILE A 50 1.86 5.74 10.91
N ASP A 51 0.65 6.13 11.31
CA ASP A 51 -0.33 6.79 10.43
C ASP A 51 -0.35 8.30 10.74
N PRO A 52 0.39 9.13 9.98
CA PRO A 52 0.58 10.55 10.29
C PRO A 52 -0.64 11.42 9.96
N LEU A 53 -1.51 10.94 9.08
CA LEU A 53 -2.67 11.67 8.57
C LEU A 53 -3.97 11.19 9.20
N GLY A 54 -4.01 9.95 9.68
CA GLY A 54 -5.25 9.22 9.92
C GLY A 54 -5.76 8.54 8.65
N LEU A 55 -4.88 8.27 7.67
CA LEU A 55 -5.09 7.65 6.36
C LEU A 55 -3.82 6.86 6.00
N GLU A 56 -3.92 5.59 5.56
CA GLU A 56 -2.77 4.75 5.22
C GLU A 56 -2.81 4.27 3.77
N SER A 57 -2.29 5.08 2.84
CA SER A 57 -2.10 4.70 1.43
C SER A 57 -0.62 4.47 1.11
N THR A 58 -0.23 3.22 0.90
CA THR A 58 1.18 2.82 0.67
C THR A 58 1.34 2.05 -0.63
N VAL A 59 2.27 2.44 -1.48
CA VAL A 59 2.65 1.67 -2.69
C VAL A 59 3.86 0.81 -2.38
N TYR A 60 3.70 -0.51 -2.44
CA TYR A 60 4.79 -1.46 -2.28
C TYR A 60 5.41 -1.82 -3.63
N VAL A 61 6.73 -1.74 -3.68
CA VAL A 61 7.57 -2.25 -4.77
C VAL A 61 8.34 -3.45 -4.25
N TRP A 62 8.12 -4.59 -4.87
CA TRP A 62 8.73 -5.86 -4.52
C TRP A 62 9.90 -6.17 -5.44
N GLN A 63 11.00 -6.65 -4.85
CA GLN A 63 12.20 -7.00 -5.58
C GLN A 63 11.97 -8.19 -6.52
N PRO A 64 12.68 -8.24 -7.67
CA PRO A 64 12.63 -9.37 -8.59
C PRO A 64 13.14 -10.64 -7.92
N VAL A 65 12.54 -11.77 -8.27
CA VAL A 65 13.04 -13.09 -7.86
C VAL A 65 13.86 -13.78 -8.94
N GLY A 66 13.89 -13.24 -10.17
CA GLY A 66 14.72 -13.70 -11.28
C GLY A 66 14.19 -14.91 -12.07
N TRP A 67 12.95 -15.34 -11.80
CA TRP A 67 12.27 -16.44 -12.51
C TRP A 67 10.74 -16.29 -12.41
N GLY A 68 10.01 -16.91 -13.35
CA GLY A 68 8.54 -16.90 -13.40
C GLY A 68 7.90 -15.53 -13.68
N GLY A 69 6.59 -15.43 -13.42
CA GLY A 69 5.80 -14.19 -13.57
C GLY A 69 6.24 -12.99 -12.70
N SER A 70 7.20 -13.16 -11.78
CA SER A 70 7.79 -12.10 -10.94
C SER A 70 9.27 -11.83 -11.24
N SER A 71 9.75 -12.17 -12.43
CA SER A 71 11.17 -11.99 -12.83
C SER A 71 11.67 -10.54 -12.77
N PHE A 72 10.77 -9.56 -12.87
CA PHE A 72 11.10 -8.12 -12.91
C PHE A 72 10.62 -7.35 -11.67
N GLY A 73 10.23 -8.07 -10.62
CA GLY A 73 9.63 -7.48 -9.42
C GLY A 73 8.11 -7.40 -9.54
N HIS A 74 7.48 -6.69 -8.59
CA HIS A 74 6.02 -6.55 -8.55
C HIS A 74 5.61 -5.24 -7.88
N VAL A 75 4.41 -4.75 -8.17
CA VAL A 75 3.82 -3.58 -7.51
C VAL A 75 2.49 -3.95 -6.88
N SER A 76 2.24 -3.45 -5.67
CA SER A 76 0.92 -3.49 -5.04
C SER A 76 0.64 -2.18 -4.30
N ALA A 77 -0.63 -1.83 -4.13
CA ALA A 77 -1.05 -0.66 -3.37
C ALA A 77 -1.85 -1.13 -2.15
N ASP A 78 -1.48 -0.68 -0.97
CA ASP A 78 -2.17 -0.84 0.29
C ASP A 78 -2.97 0.43 0.57
N ILE A 79 -4.28 0.30 0.76
CA ILE A 79 -5.17 1.38 1.16
C ILE A 79 -5.87 0.94 2.45
N ASN A 80 -5.52 1.59 3.56
CA ASN A 80 -6.04 1.35 4.91
C ASN A 80 -6.03 -0.13 5.30
N GLY A 81 -4.91 -0.82 5.06
CA GLY A 81 -4.76 -2.21 5.44
C GLY A 81 -5.40 -3.21 4.46
N THR A 82 -5.86 -2.76 3.30
CA THR A 82 -6.30 -3.62 2.20
C THR A 82 -5.35 -3.47 1.02
N THR A 83 -4.70 -4.58 0.65
CA THR A 83 -3.79 -4.61 -0.50
C THR A 83 -4.52 -4.95 -1.79
N TYR A 84 -4.30 -4.12 -2.81
CA TYR A 84 -4.65 -4.29 -4.21
C TYR A 84 -3.40 -4.67 -5.00
N SER A 85 -3.42 -5.84 -5.62
CA SER A 85 -2.29 -6.40 -6.34
C SER A 85 -2.75 -6.99 -7.67
N TYR A 86 -2.48 -6.28 -8.77
CA TYR A 86 -2.87 -6.73 -10.11
C TYR A 86 -1.83 -7.68 -10.70
N GLY A 87 -2.30 -8.82 -11.22
CA GLY A 87 -1.47 -9.84 -11.83
C GLY A 87 -2.18 -10.57 -12.97
N PRO A 88 -1.58 -11.66 -13.51
CA PRO A 88 -2.14 -12.43 -14.61
C PRO A 88 -3.58 -12.95 -14.38
N SER A 89 -3.94 -13.19 -13.11
CA SER A 89 -5.29 -13.64 -12.71
C SER A 89 -6.24 -12.48 -12.36
N GLY A 90 -5.86 -11.23 -12.66
CA GLY A 90 -6.64 -10.05 -12.32
C GLY A 90 -6.24 -9.39 -11.01
N MET A 91 -7.14 -8.57 -10.45
CA MET A 91 -6.92 -7.83 -9.21
C MET A 91 -7.10 -8.74 -8.01
N THR A 92 -6.01 -8.95 -7.26
CA THR A 92 -6.03 -9.65 -5.97
C THR A 92 -6.24 -8.61 -4.87
N ILE A 93 -7.30 -8.79 -4.07
CA ILE A 93 -7.69 -7.89 -2.97
C ILE A 93 -7.75 -8.70 -1.68
N LEU A 94 -6.93 -8.35 -0.69
CA LEU A 94 -6.92 -9.02 0.61
C LEU A 94 -6.32 -8.14 1.72
N PRO A 95 -6.49 -8.49 3.00
CA PRO A 95 -5.84 -7.79 4.10
C PRO A 95 -4.32 -7.70 3.89
N THR A 96 -3.76 -6.53 4.15
CA THR A 96 -2.32 -6.27 3.96
C THR A 96 -1.46 -7.20 4.81
N SER A 97 -1.88 -7.55 6.02
CA SER A 97 -1.18 -8.54 6.86
C SER A 97 -0.98 -9.88 6.13
N ASP A 98 -2.02 -10.36 5.47
CA ASP A 98 -2.02 -11.63 4.76
C ASP A 98 -1.20 -11.52 3.48
N TYR A 99 -1.25 -10.37 2.81
CA TYR A 99 -0.48 -10.10 1.61
C TYR A 99 1.02 -10.04 1.90
N LEU A 100 1.42 -9.31 2.94
CA LEU A 100 2.80 -9.22 3.40
C LEU A 100 3.33 -10.59 3.85
N SER A 101 2.52 -11.36 4.58
CA SER A 101 2.86 -12.73 4.97
C SER A 101 3.12 -13.63 3.76
N LYS A 102 2.24 -13.58 2.76
CA LYS A 102 2.43 -14.30 1.50
C LYS A 102 3.68 -13.81 0.76
N ASN A 103 3.99 -12.51 0.80
CA ASN A 103 5.14 -11.90 0.13
C ASN A 103 6.46 -11.97 0.89
N SER A 104 6.50 -12.62 2.06
CA SER A 104 7.67 -12.74 2.93
C SER A 104 8.88 -13.49 2.33
N PHE A 105 8.78 -13.92 1.08
CA PHE A 105 9.82 -14.60 0.33
C PHE A 105 10.73 -13.68 -0.50
N ARG A 106 10.40 -12.39 -0.58
CA ARG A 106 11.16 -11.37 -1.31
C ARG A 106 11.14 -10.07 -0.54
N ASP A 107 12.17 -9.26 -0.75
CA ASP A 107 12.22 -7.92 -0.16
C ASP A 107 11.19 -7.01 -0.85
N GLY A 108 10.62 -6.10 -0.08
CA GLY A 108 9.73 -5.06 -0.55
C GLY A 108 10.02 -3.72 0.10
N THR A 109 9.72 -2.65 -0.62
CA THR A 109 9.80 -1.28 -0.14
C THR A 109 8.44 -0.62 -0.35
N GLY A 110 7.78 -0.26 0.74
CA GLY A 110 6.54 0.50 0.77
C GLY A 110 6.83 2.00 0.78
N VAL A 111 6.11 2.76 -0.04
CA VAL A 111 6.19 4.22 -0.11
C VAL A 111 4.82 4.78 0.28
N THR A 112 4.73 5.45 1.43
CA THR A 112 3.48 6.03 1.92
C THR A 112 3.24 7.37 1.27
N LEU A 113 2.08 7.49 0.64
CA LEU A 113 1.70 8.64 -0.14
C LEU A 113 1.16 9.76 0.76
N ASN A 114 1.55 10.99 0.46
CA ASN A 114 1.00 12.21 1.04
C ASN A 114 -0.23 12.67 0.26
N ILE A 115 -1.36 11.98 0.46
CA ILE A 115 -2.63 12.27 -0.20
C ILE A 115 -3.72 12.61 0.79
N ASN A 116 -4.72 13.38 0.34
CA ASN A 116 -5.88 13.71 1.16
C ASN A 116 -6.95 12.62 1.10
N SER A 117 -7.95 12.71 2.00
CA SER A 117 -9.03 11.71 2.11
C SER A 117 -9.85 11.53 0.81
N GLN A 118 -10.04 12.59 0.02
CA GLN A 118 -10.74 12.50 -1.25
C GLN A 118 -9.92 11.75 -2.30
N GLN A 119 -8.61 12.03 -2.38
CA GLN A 119 -7.69 11.32 -3.26
C GLN A 119 -7.58 9.84 -2.90
N GLU A 120 -7.49 9.52 -1.60
CA GLU A 120 -7.46 8.13 -1.14
C GLU A 120 -8.73 7.37 -1.51
N LYS A 121 -9.91 7.95 -1.24
CA LYS A 121 -11.20 7.35 -1.61
C LYS A 121 -11.32 7.10 -3.11
N SER A 122 -10.88 8.07 -3.92
CA SER A 122 -10.85 7.95 -5.37
C SER A 122 -9.83 6.91 -5.85
N LEU A 123 -8.65 6.84 -5.24
CA LEU A 123 -7.62 5.84 -5.52
C LEU A 123 -8.16 4.43 -5.26
N GLN A 124 -8.79 4.22 -4.11
CA GLN A 124 -9.43 2.96 -3.76
C GLN A 124 -10.54 2.58 -4.74
N ALA A 125 -11.43 3.52 -5.05
CA ALA A 125 -12.52 3.31 -5.99
C ALA A 125 -12.00 2.97 -7.40
N CYS A 126 -10.87 3.56 -7.81
CA CYS A 126 -10.23 3.27 -9.08
C CYS A 126 -9.61 1.85 -9.10
N LEU A 127 -8.85 1.48 -8.06
CA LEU A 127 -8.23 0.15 -7.95
C LEU A 127 -9.25 -0.98 -7.84
N SER A 128 -10.45 -0.69 -7.34
CA SER A 128 -11.54 -1.67 -7.22
C SER A 128 -12.25 -1.97 -8.54
N LYS A 129 -11.97 -1.21 -9.62
CA LYS A 129 -12.57 -1.44 -10.95
C LYS A 129 -11.85 -2.59 -11.69
N PRO A 130 -12.53 -3.27 -12.62
CA PRO A 130 -11.88 -4.17 -13.55
C PRO A 130 -10.79 -3.45 -14.35
N GLN A 131 -9.60 -4.03 -14.40
CA GLN A 131 -8.41 -3.43 -15.03
C GLN A 131 -8.14 -3.96 -16.45
N GLY A 132 -9.09 -4.70 -17.03
CA GLY A 132 -8.91 -5.38 -18.31
C GLY A 132 -7.94 -6.56 -18.24
N ASP A 133 -7.43 -6.96 -19.40
CA ASP A 133 -6.55 -8.12 -19.56
C ASP A 133 -5.10 -7.80 -19.20
N TYR A 134 -4.47 -8.71 -18.48
CA TYR A 134 -3.08 -8.55 -18.06
C TYR A 134 -2.12 -8.74 -19.24
N SER A 135 -1.17 -7.83 -19.38
CA SER A 135 -0.08 -7.89 -20.34
C SER A 135 1.20 -7.37 -19.68
N ALA A 136 2.24 -8.21 -19.63
CA ALA A 136 3.51 -7.86 -18.99
C ALA A 136 4.14 -6.56 -19.54
N LEU A 137 3.85 -6.19 -20.79
CA LEU A 137 4.40 -5.01 -21.45
C LEU A 137 3.50 -3.77 -21.40
N THR A 138 2.18 -3.95 -21.46
CA THR A 138 1.23 -2.84 -21.70
C THR A 138 0.20 -2.63 -20.59
N ASN A 139 -0.11 -3.67 -19.81
CA ASN A 139 -1.06 -3.59 -18.70
C ASN A 139 -0.63 -4.57 -17.60
N ASN A 140 0.40 -4.19 -16.86
CA ASN A 140 1.08 -5.05 -15.90
C ASN A 140 0.77 -4.64 -14.45
N CYS A 141 1.45 -5.25 -13.47
CA CYS A 141 1.20 -5.01 -12.04
C CYS A 141 1.28 -3.54 -11.61
N GLY A 142 2.06 -2.71 -12.30
CA GLY A 142 2.17 -1.28 -12.03
C GLY A 142 1.12 -0.44 -12.74
N THR A 143 0.48 -0.93 -13.80
CA THR A 143 -0.40 -0.11 -14.66
C THR A 143 -1.61 0.44 -13.90
N PRO A 144 -2.38 -0.36 -13.13
CA PRO A 144 -3.51 0.16 -12.35
C PRO A 144 -3.11 1.18 -11.29
N VAL A 145 -1.97 0.96 -10.62
CA VAL A 145 -1.49 1.90 -9.59
C VAL A 145 -1.14 3.24 -10.24
N GLN A 146 -0.44 3.22 -11.38
CA GLN A 146 -0.07 4.43 -12.10
C GLN A 146 -1.28 5.20 -12.65
N SER A 147 -2.23 4.50 -13.28
CA SER A 147 -3.43 5.14 -13.82
C SER A 147 -4.28 5.74 -12.71
N CYS A 148 -4.51 5.00 -11.62
CA CYS A 148 -5.32 5.47 -10.51
C CYS A 148 -4.67 6.63 -9.74
N LEU A 149 -3.35 6.65 -9.61
CA LEU A 149 -2.61 7.79 -9.06
C LEU A 149 -2.69 9.01 -9.98
N LYS A 150 -2.58 8.80 -11.29
CA LYS A 150 -2.72 9.88 -12.27
C LYS A 150 -4.09 10.55 -12.19
N ASP A 151 -5.16 9.78 -12.00
CA ASP A 151 -6.51 10.30 -11.77
C ASP A 151 -6.61 11.17 -10.50
N GLN A 152 -5.65 11.04 -9.56
CA GLN A 152 -5.56 11.87 -8.34
C GLN A 152 -4.62 13.08 -8.52
N GLY A 153 -4.15 13.33 -9.74
CA GLY A 153 -3.18 14.39 -10.05
C GLY A 153 -1.73 13.99 -9.79
N ILE A 154 -1.45 12.70 -9.55
CA ILE A 154 -0.10 12.17 -9.30
C ILE A 154 0.37 11.44 -10.57
N ASP A 155 0.94 12.20 -11.52
CA ASP A 155 1.44 11.63 -12.77
C ASP A 155 2.86 11.06 -12.58
N THR A 156 2.95 9.74 -12.57
CA THR A 156 4.21 8.98 -12.46
C THR A 156 4.84 8.71 -13.85
N GLY A 157 4.20 9.12 -14.93
CA GLY A 157 4.57 8.73 -16.29
C GLY A 157 4.20 7.28 -16.59
N ASN A 158 4.84 6.68 -17.60
CA ASN A 158 4.64 5.27 -17.95
C ASN A 158 5.87 4.45 -17.51
N GLN A 159 5.80 3.93 -16.29
CA GLN A 159 6.82 3.08 -15.69
C GLN A 159 6.48 1.62 -15.98
N THR A 160 7.23 1.03 -16.90
CA THR A 160 7.05 -0.38 -17.27
C THR A 160 7.59 -1.32 -16.19
N LEU A 161 8.66 -0.91 -15.49
CA LEU A 161 9.31 -1.69 -14.44
C LEU A 161 8.83 -1.27 -13.05
N PRO A 162 8.52 -2.23 -12.16
CA PRO A 162 8.15 -1.97 -10.77
C PRO A 162 9.12 -1.05 -10.02
N VAL A 163 10.43 -1.31 -10.17
CA VAL A 163 11.49 -0.53 -9.49
C VAL A 163 11.47 0.94 -9.94
N SER A 164 11.23 1.19 -11.24
CA SER A 164 11.17 2.56 -11.76
C SER A 164 9.99 3.34 -11.20
N LEU A 165 8.86 2.68 -10.95
CA LEU A 165 7.71 3.30 -10.28
C LEU A 165 8.03 3.70 -8.85
N GLY A 166 8.67 2.82 -8.07
CA GLY A 166 9.07 3.13 -6.69
C GLY A 166 10.00 4.33 -6.61
N ASN A 167 11.06 4.33 -7.43
CA ASN A 167 12.00 5.45 -7.50
C ASN A 167 11.31 6.75 -7.90
N LYS A 168 10.40 6.69 -8.88
CA LYS A 168 9.66 7.87 -9.31
C LYS A 168 8.80 8.46 -8.20
N LEU A 169 8.11 7.62 -7.43
CA LEU A 169 7.31 8.06 -6.30
C LEU A 169 8.17 8.73 -5.22
N LEU A 170 9.34 8.18 -4.92
CA LEU A 170 10.32 8.78 -4.00
C LEU A 170 10.80 10.16 -4.47
N ASP A 171 11.02 10.33 -5.76
CA ASP A 171 11.49 11.59 -6.35
C ASP A 171 10.42 12.69 -6.43
N MET A 172 9.13 12.33 -6.32
CA MET A 172 8.01 13.27 -6.50
C MET A 172 7.75 14.16 -5.28
N GLY A 173 8.44 13.95 -4.15
CA GLY A 173 8.24 14.74 -2.92
C GLY A 173 6.86 14.56 -2.27
N ILE A 174 6.11 13.55 -2.69
CA ILE A 174 4.77 13.18 -2.19
C ILE A 174 4.84 12.03 -1.18
N VAL A 175 6.01 11.79 -0.59
CA VAL A 175 6.25 10.64 0.28
C VAL A 175 6.33 11.11 1.72
N ASN A 176 5.44 10.57 2.57
CA ASN A 176 5.42 10.83 4.00
C ASN A 176 6.18 9.76 4.81
N GLY A 177 6.54 8.64 4.18
CA GLY A 177 7.24 7.54 4.84
C GLY A 177 7.70 6.46 3.88
N VAL A 178 8.73 5.71 4.29
CA VAL A 178 9.22 4.53 3.58
C VAL A 178 9.24 3.36 4.56
N HIS A 179 8.62 2.25 4.15
CA HIS A 179 8.53 1.02 4.93
C HIS A 179 9.38 -0.06 4.27
N ASN A 180 10.20 -0.73 5.08
CA ASN A 180 10.93 -1.90 4.62
C ASN A 180 10.16 -3.17 4.98
N SER A 181 9.97 -4.04 3.99
CA SER A 181 9.36 -5.36 4.11
C SER A 181 10.42 -6.41 3.73
N PRO A 182 11.39 -6.70 4.62
CA PRO A 182 12.43 -7.66 4.33
C PRO A 182 11.87 -9.07 4.20
N ALA A 183 12.48 -9.88 3.32
CA ALA A 183 12.19 -11.30 3.22
C ALA A 183 12.56 -11.99 4.53
N THR A 184 11.60 -12.66 5.16
CA THR A 184 11.87 -13.51 6.33
C THR A 184 12.25 -14.93 5.93
N THR A 185 11.86 -15.34 4.71
CA THR A 185 12.16 -16.66 4.14
C THR A 185 12.48 -16.52 2.65
N PRO A 186 13.67 -16.01 2.30
CA PRO A 186 14.04 -15.75 0.90
C PRO A 186 13.81 -16.96 0.00
N ALA A 187 13.12 -16.76 -1.12
CA ALA A 187 12.74 -17.88 -1.96
C ALA A 187 13.90 -18.55 -2.70
N ASN A 188 13.82 -19.87 -2.81
CA ASN A 188 14.33 -20.60 -3.96
C ASN A 188 13.14 -20.98 -4.86
N GLY A 189 13.39 -21.42 -6.09
CA GLY A 189 12.40 -21.82 -7.10
C GLY A 189 11.09 -22.50 -6.63
N SER A 190 11.07 -23.13 -5.46
CA SER A 190 9.96 -23.94 -4.95
C SER A 190 9.11 -23.27 -3.86
N SER A 191 9.59 -22.22 -3.21
CA SER A 191 8.95 -21.64 -2.01
C SER A 191 7.95 -20.51 -2.30
N ALA A 192 7.81 -20.10 -3.57
CA ALA A 192 6.79 -19.14 -4.02
C ALA A 192 6.06 -19.67 -5.28
N PRO A 193 5.20 -20.70 -5.15
CA PRO A 193 4.58 -21.38 -6.29
C PRO A 193 3.69 -20.46 -7.15
N TRP A 194 3.17 -19.41 -6.55
CA TRP A 194 2.30 -18.42 -7.21
C TRP A 194 3.09 -17.31 -7.90
N ALA A 195 4.42 -17.23 -7.70
CA ALA A 195 5.32 -16.36 -8.44
C ALA A 195 5.90 -17.05 -9.71
N ARG A 196 5.63 -18.35 -9.89
CA ARG A 196 5.96 -19.13 -11.10
C ARG A 196 5.12 -18.66 -12.28
#